data_AF-A0A0M9BSJ0-F1
#
_entry.id   AF-A0A0M9BSJ0-F1
#
_cell.length_a   1.000
_cell.length_b   1.000
_cell.length_c   1.000
_cell.angle_alpha   90.00
_cell.angle_beta   90.00
_cell.angle_gamma   90.00
#
_symmetry.space_group_name_H-M   'P 1'
#
loop_
_entity.id
_entity.type
_entity.pdbx_description
1 polymer ?
#
loop_
_entity_poly.entity_id
_entity_poly.type
_entity_poly.pdbx_seq_one_letter_code
_entity_poly.pdbx_strand_id
1 'polypeptide(L)'
;ALNGNIDEWNDIAGASSLCGACYEACPVKIPLHDMLVYLRRRKVEEGHGNKLESAGMKGFAAVVSNSKRFSAAIRLGQIGQKAVVRNNGISLKLGPLKGWNRYRVAPSLAKRSFRQQWNKLEQELNQEQKEMDSSVRNRMEQILREREGSGGQHEH
;
A
#
# COMPACT_ATOMS: atom_id res chain seq x y z
N ALA A 1 6.88 -10.76 36.75
CA ALA A 1 6.34 -11.59 35.64
C ALA A 1 6.43 -10.89 34.27
N LEU A 2 6.05 -9.60 34.13
CA LEU A 2 6.01 -8.92 32.82
C LEU A 2 7.35 -8.43 32.25
N ASN A 3 8.45 -8.48 33.02
CA ASN A 3 9.79 -8.03 32.57
C ASN A 3 10.77 -9.18 32.25
N GLY A 4 10.35 -10.44 32.42
CA GLY A 4 11.27 -11.59 32.37
C GLY A 4 11.71 -12.03 30.97
N ASN A 5 10.94 -11.69 29.93
CA ASN A 5 11.14 -12.21 28.57
C ASN A 5 10.96 -11.11 27.50
N ILE A 6 11.35 -9.86 27.80
CA ILE A 6 11.26 -8.77 26.81
C ILE A 6 12.00 -9.18 25.53
N ASP A 7 13.20 -9.75 25.66
CA ASP A 7 14.04 -10.17 24.53
C ASP A 7 13.41 -11.24 23.63
N GLU A 8 12.62 -12.16 24.19
CA GLU A 8 11.94 -13.22 23.42
C GLU A 8 10.68 -12.72 22.71
N TRP A 9 9.97 -11.72 23.29
CA TRP A 9 8.65 -11.30 22.83
C TRP A 9 8.61 -9.92 22.18
N ASN A 10 9.77 -9.24 22.10
CA ASN A 10 9.96 -7.94 21.48
C ASN A 10 9.46 -7.87 20.01
N ASP A 11 9.20 -9.01 19.37
CA ASP A 11 8.84 -9.10 17.95
C ASP A 11 7.33 -9.08 17.72
N ILE A 12 6.54 -9.47 18.73
CA ILE A 12 5.09 -9.64 18.58
C ILE A 12 4.43 -8.32 18.19
N ALA A 13 4.89 -7.22 18.78
CA ALA A 13 4.38 -5.91 18.44
C ALA A 13 4.56 -5.61 16.94
N GLY A 14 5.61 -6.14 16.31
CA GLY A 14 5.91 -6.06 14.87
C GLY A 14 4.97 -6.85 13.95
N ALA A 15 4.26 -7.85 14.48
CA ALA A 15 3.35 -8.69 13.69
C ALA A 15 2.03 -8.01 13.32
N SER A 16 1.63 -6.96 14.07
CA SER A 16 0.41 -6.19 13.78
C SER A 16 0.57 -5.26 12.56
N SER A 17 -0.46 -5.12 11.75
CA SER A 17 -0.50 -4.15 10.63
C SER A 17 -0.72 -2.71 11.09
N LEU A 18 -1.07 -2.49 12.37
CA LEU A 18 -1.42 -1.19 12.94
C LEU A 18 -2.56 -0.48 12.19
N CYS A 19 -3.52 -1.22 11.63
CA CYS A 19 -4.63 -0.64 10.87
C CYS A 19 -5.75 -0.01 11.72
N GLY A 20 -5.70 -0.13 13.05
CA GLY A 20 -6.69 0.47 13.95
C GLY A 20 -8.07 -0.23 14.00
N ALA A 21 -8.34 -1.21 13.15
CA ALA A 21 -9.66 -1.86 13.07
C ALA A 21 -10.13 -2.48 14.40
N CYS A 22 -9.20 -2.96 15.24
CA CYS A 22 -9.53 -3.48 16.56
C CYS A 22 -10.10 -2.42 17.52
N TYR A 23 -9.64 -1.17 17.41
CA TYR A 23 -10.16 -0.06 18.22
C TYR A 23 -11.57 0.31 17.79
N GLU A 24 -11.84 0.32 16.49
CA GLU A 24 -13.16 0.64 15.96
C GLU A 24 -14.22 -0.38 16.36
N ALA A 25 -13.89 -1.67 16.27
CA ALA A 25 -14.77 -2.76 16.65
C ALA A 25 -14.94 -2.91 18.18
N CYS A 26 -14.07 -2.31 18.99
CA CYS A 26 -14.08 -2.49 20.43
C CYS A 26 -15.14 -1.59 21.10
N PRO A 27 -16.11 -2.15 21.86
CA PRO A 27 -17.16 -1.37 22.51
C PRO A 27 -16.64 -0.43 23.61
N VAL A 28 -15.52 -0.77 24.24
CA VAL A 28 -14.90 0.00 25.32
C VAL A 28 -13.74 0.89 24.85
N LYS A 29 -13.48 0.94 23.53
CA LYS A 29 -12.45 1.80 22.90
C LYS A 29 -11.06 1.69 23.53
N ILE A 30 -10.55 0.47 23.70
CA ILE A 30 -9.18 0.25 24.18
C ILE A 30 -8.16 0.59 23.08
N PRO A 31 -7.18 1.49 23.31
CA PRO A 31 -6.22 1.93 22.30
C PRO A 31 -5.06 0.93 22.12
N LEU A 32 -5.37 -0.30 21.71
CA LEU A 32 -4.36 -1.36 21.55
C LEU A 32 -3.29 -1.02 20.51
N HIS A 33 -3.68 -0.38 19.40
CA HIS A 33 -2.74 -0.01 18.34
C HIS A 33 -1.71 1.01 18.81
N ASP A 34 -2.10 2.00 19.62
CA ASP A 34 -1.18 2.98 20.20
C ASP A 34 -0.21 2.33 21.19
N MET A 35 -0.70 1.40 22.01
CA MET A 35 0.15 0.63 22.92
C MET A 35 1.20 -0.18 22.14
N LEU A 36 0.83 -0.78 21.01
CA LEU A 36 1.76 -1.50 20.15
C LEU A 36 2.80 -0.57 19.50
N VAL A 37 2.41 0.63 19.08
CA VAL A 37 3.33 1.66 18.57
C VAL A 37 4.34 2.06 19.66
N TYR A 38 3.85 2.27 20.89
CA TYR A 38 4.70 2.59 22.04
C TYR A 38 5.73 1.49 22.32
N LEU A 39 5.32 0.22 22.31
CA LEU A 39 6.23 -0.92 22.48
C LEU A 39 7.28 -1.00 21.36
N ARG A 40 6.88 -0.78 20.09
CA ARG A 40 7.84 -0.73 18.97
C ARG A 40 8.86 0.40 19.14
N ARG A 41 8.42 1.58 19.61
CA ARG A 41 9.30 2.71 19.87
C ARG A 41 10.31 2.37 20.97
N ARG A 42 9.83 1.84 22.11
CA ARG A 42 10.69 1.42 23.22
C ARG A 42 11.73 0.39 22.81
N LYS A 43 11.35 -0.63 22.03
CA LYS A 43 12.29 -1.62 21.47
C LYS A 43 13.46 -0.96 20.76
N VAL A 44 13.20 0.08 19.96
CA VAL A 44 14.24 0.79 19.21
C VAL A 44 15.09 1.67 20.13
N GLU A 45 14.47 2.39 21.05
CA GLU A 45 15.16 3.26 22.03
C GLU A 45 16.07 2.46 22.98
N GLU A 46 15.64 1.26 23.38
CA GLU A 46 16.40 0.32 24.21
C GLU A 46 17.51 -0.42 23.42
N GLY A 47 17.64 -0.17 22.11
CA GLY A 47 18.72 -0.71 21.28
C GLY A 47 18.47 -2.10 20.70
N HIS A 48 17.29 -2.69 20.93
CA HIS A 48 16.88 -3.99 20.37
C HIS A 48 16.39 -3.91 18.91
N GLY A 49 16.61 -2.78 18.24
CA GLY A 49 16.30 -2.58 16.83
C GLY A 49 17.36 -3.15 15.89
N ASN A 50 16.95 -3.72 14.75
CA ASN A 50 17.88 -4.21 13.74
C ASN A 50 18.52 -3.03 12.97
N LYS A 51 19.83 -2.83 13.15
CA LYS A 51 20.59 -1.76 12.48
C LYS A 51 20.58 -1.89 10.96
N LEU A 52 20.58 -3.12 10.42
CA LEU A 52 20.49 -3.36 8.98
C LEU A 52 19.13 -2.94 8.43
N GLU A 53 18.06 -3.19 9.19
CA GLU A 53 16.71 -2.75 8.81
C GLU A 53 16.62 -1.22 8.81
N SER A 54 17.14 -0.56 9.85
CA SER A 54 17.18 0.92 9.90
C SER A 54 17.95 1.51 8.71
N ALA A 55 19.12 0.95 8.38
CA ALA A 55 19.90 1.37 7.22
C ALA A 55 19.15 1.13 5.90
N GLY A 56 18.52 -0.03 5.74
CA GLY A 56 17.69 -0.36 4.59
C GLY A 56 16.50 0.60 4.43
N MET A 57 15.82 0.94 5.53
CA MET A 57 14.69 1.86 5.52
C MET A 57 15.12 3.30 5.19
N LYS A 58 16.27 3.75 5.69
CA LYS A 58 16.86 5.04 5.31
C LYS A 58 17.20 5.08 3.82
N GLY A 59 17.78 4.00 3.28
CA GLY A 59 18.04 3.86 1.85
C GLY A 59 16.76 3.92 1.02
N PHE A 60 15.72 3.19 1.46
CA PHE A 60 14.40 3.21 0.84
C PHE A 60 13.80 4.63 0.84
N ALA A 61 13.83 5.33 1.97
CA ALA A 61 13.35 6.70 2.10
C ALA A 61 14.10 7.66 1.15
N ALA A 62 15.42 7.53 1.02
CA ALA A 62 16.22 8.36 0.13
C ALA A 62 15.91 8.16 -1.37
N VAL A 63 15.45 6.97 -1.75
CA VAL A 63 15.02 6.64 -3.11
C VAL A 63 13.58 7.11 -3.37
N VAL A 64 12.65 6.81 -2.45
CA VAL A 64 11.22 7.07 -2.63
C VAL A 64 10.87 8.55 -2.46
N SER A 65 11.61 9.29 -1.64
CA SER A 65 11.41 10.73 -1.43
C SER A 65 11.59 11.58 -2.70
N ASN A 66 12.29 11.07 -3.72
CA ASN A 66 12.50 11.80 -4.97
C ASN A 66 11.94 11.03 -6.17
N SER A 67 10.98 11.65 -6.88
CA SER A 67 10.30 11.05 -8.03
C SER A 67 11.26 10.58 -9.14
N LYS A 68 12.36 11.31 -9.40
CA LYS A 68 13.33 10.95 -10.44
C LYS A 68 14.13 9.71 -10.05
N ARG A 69 14.61 9.65 -8.80
CA ARG A 69 15.36 8.50 -8.26
C ARG A 69 14.49 7.27 -8.21
N PHE A 70 13.26 7.40 -7.71
CA PHE A 70 12.28 6.32 -7.70
C PHE A 70 12.01 5.78 -9.11
N SER A 71 11.77 6.66 -10.09
CA SER A 71 11.51 6.25 -11.47
C SER A 71 12.71 5.52 -12.10
N ALA A 72 13.93 5.99 -11.83
CA ALA A 72 15.15 5.33 -12.27
C ALA A 72 15.32 3.94 -11.60
N ALA A 73 15.09 3.85 -10.29
CA ALA A 73 15.15 2.60 -9.54
C ALA A 73 14.15 1.56 -10.08
N ILE A 74 12.92 1.97 -10.39
CA ILE A 74 11.91 1.10 -11.01
C ILE A 74 12.36 0.61 -12.39
N ARG A 75 12.92 1.48 -13.24
CA ARG A 75 13.45 1.08 -14.56
C ARG A 75 14.61 0.08 -14.43
N LEU A 76 15.54 0.32 -13.52
CA LEU A 76 16.63 -0.61 -13.23
C LEU A 76 16.09 -1.96 -12.73
N GLY A 77 15.10 -1.93 -11.85
CA GLY A 77 14.39 -3.14 -11.39
C GLY A 77 13.72 -3.89 -12.54
N GLN A 78 13.06 -3.18 -13.47
CA GLN A 78 12.43 -3.77 -14.65
C GLN A 78 13.41 -4.44 -15.61
N ILE A 79 14.64 -3.93 -15.71
CA ILE A 79 15.70 -4.54 -16.52
C ILE A 79 16.30 -5.74 -15.77
N GLY A 80 16.65 -5.56 -14.49
CA GLY A 80 17.28 -6.59 -13.67
C GLY A 80 16.38 -7.81 -13.43
N GLN A 81 15.06 -7.61 -13.32
CA GLN A 81 14.12 -8.72 -13.12
C GLN A 81 14.06 -9.68 -14.32
N LYS A 82 14.47 -9.28 -15.53
CA LYS A 82 14.40 -10.16 -16.72
C LYS A 82 15.25 -11.42 -16.57
N ALA A 83 16.33 -11.35 -15.78
CA ALA A 83 17.18 -12.50 -15.48
C ALA A 83 16.60 -13.43 -14.41
N VAL A 84 15.64 -12.94 -13.60
CA VAL A 84 15.18 -13.62 -12.38
C VAL A 84 13.70 -14.07 -12.48
N VAL A 85 12.89 -13.37 -13.27
CA VAL A 85 11.46 -13.68 -13.45
C VAL A 85 11.31 -14.92 -14.34
N ARG A 86 10.59 -15.92 -13.83
CA ARG A 86 10.11 -17.07 -14.61
C ARG A 86 8.59 -17.18 -14.40
N ASN A 87 7.83 -17.36 -15.47
CA ASN A 87 6.36 -17.49 -15.41
C ASN A 87 5.65 -16.37 -14.64
N ASN A 88 6.02 -15.11 -14.94
CA ASN A 88 5.44 -13.91 -14.32
C ASN A 88 5.63 -13.78 -12.80
N GLY A 89 6.51 -14.60 -12.21
CA GLY A 89 6.85 -14.57 -10.79
C GLY A 89 8.36 -14.64 -10.56
N ILE A 90 8.79 -14.12 -9.42
CA ILE A 90 10.17 -14.23 -8.93
C ILE A 90 10.17 -15.40 -7.95
N SER A 91 10.54 -16.61 -8.42
CA SER A 91 10.61 -17.81 -7.56
C SER A 91 11.93 -17.93 -6.80
N LEU A 92 12.84 -16.96 -6.96
CA LEU A 92 14.16 -16.98 -6.35
C LEU A 92 14.05 -16.90 -4.82
N LYS A 93 14.45 -17.96 -4.12
CA LYS A 93 14.45 -18.04 -2.65
C LYS A 93 15.75 -17.49 -2.05
N LEU A 94 16.19 -16.32 -2.52
CA LEU A 94 17.44 -15.69 -2.09
C LEU A 94 17.18 -14.29 -1.51
N GLY A 95 18.02 -13.89 -0.55
CA GLY A 95 17.97 -12.59 0.08
C GLY A 95 16.65 -12.31 0.83
N PRO A 96 16.19 -11.04 0.91
CA PRO A 96 15.02 -10.64 1.69
C PRO A 96 13.71 -11.28 1.20
N LEU A 97 13.68 -11.78 -0.04
CA LEU A 97 12.51 -12.46 -0.61
C LEU A 97 12.39 -13.92 -0.16
N LYS A 98 13.39 -14.52 0.49
CA LYS A 98 13.36 -15.92 0.92
C LYS A 98 12.16 -16.24 1.82
N GLY A 99 11.82 -15.34 2.76
CA GLY A 99 10.66 -15.50 3.65
C GLY A 99 9.34 -15.44 2.89
N TRP A 100 9.19 -14.48 1.99
CA TRP A 100 8.00 -14.32 1.14
C TRP A 100 7.81 -15.51 0.20
N ASN A 101 8.90 -15.91 -0.48
CA ASN A 101 8.94 -16.99 -1.46
C ASN A 101 8.86 -18.40 -0.84
N ARG A 102 8.73 -18.50 0.48
CA ARG A 102 8.45 -19.77 1.18
C ARG A 102 6.98 -20.17 1.07
N TYR A 103 6.07 -19.19 1.09
CA TYR A 103 4.62 -19.42 1.11
C TYR A 103 3.87 -18.74 -0.04
N ARG A 104 4.47 -17.72 -0.67
CA ARG A 104 3.89 -16.98 -1.79
C ARG A 104 4.90 -16.91 -2.93
N VAL A 105 4.46 -16.44 -4.09
CA VAL A 105 5.37 -16.09 -5.20
C VAL A 105 5.37 -14.58 -5.32
N ALA A 106 6.56 -13.97 -5.27
CA ALA A 106 6.66 -12.53 -5.50
C ALA A 106 6.26 -12.20 -6.96
N PRO A 107 5.33 -11.27 -7.19
CA PRO A 107 4.91 -10.91 -8.54
C PRO A 107 6.07 -10.24 -9.29
N SER A 108 6.09 -10.39 -10.61
CA SER A 108 7.00 -9.62 -11.46
C SER A 108 6.65 -8.13 -11.42
N LEU A 109 7.64 -7.25 -11.58
CA LEU A 109 7.40 -5.82 -11.79
C LEU A 109 6.75 -5.64 -13.16
N ALA A 110 5.67 -4.85 -13.20
CA ALA A 110 4.97 -4.54 -14.44
C ALA A 110 5.90 -3.89 -15.47
N LYS A 111 5.69 -4.19 -16.77
CA LYS A 111 6.47 -3.64 -17.89
C LYS A 111 6.37 -2.11 -17.97
N ARG A 112 5.24 -1.55 -17.56
CA ARG A 112 5.00 -0.10 -17.45
C ARG A 112 4.53 0.17 -16.03
N SER A 113 5.07 1.21 -15.40
CA SER A 113 4.58 1.64 -14.09
C SER A 113 3.25 2.38 -14.25
N PHE A 114 2.44 2.38 -13.20
CA PHE A 114 1.18 3.14 -13.18
C PHE A 114 1.40 4.62 -13.58
N ARG A 115 2.46 5.25 -13.06
CA ARG A 115 2.81 6.64 -13.42
C ARG A 115 3.08 6.84 -14.92
N GLN A 116 3.62 5.83 -15.61
CA GLN A 116 3.81 5.89 -17.06
C GLN A 116 2.52 5.67 -17.83
N GLN A 117 1.61 4.86 -17.28
CA GLN A 117 0.31 4.60 -17.88
C GLN A 117 -0.68 5.74 -17.65
N TRP A 118 -0.49 6.54 -16.59
CA TRP A 118 -1.43 7.57 -16.17
C TRP A 118 -1.79 8.55 -17.29
N ASN A 119 -0.81 9.13 -17.97
CA ASN A 119 -1.08 10.09 -19.06
C ASN A 119 -1.90 9.47 -20.20
N LYS A 120 -1.70 8.17 -20.49
CA LYS A 120 -2.47 7.46 -21.51
C LYS A 120 -3.89 7.17 -21.02
N LEU A 121 -4.01 6.72 -19.78
CA LEU A 121 -5.31 6.45 -19.14
C LEU A 121 -6.16 7.72 -19.06
N GLU A 122 -5.55 8.87 -18.74
CA GLU A 122 -6.24 10.16 -18.71
C GLU A 122 -6.72 10.60 -20.09
N GLN A 123 -5.95 10.32 -21.16
CA GLN A 123 -6.38 10.57 -22.53
C GLN A 123 -7.54 9.64 -22.94
N GLU A 124 -7.45 8.35 -22.60
CA GLU A 124 -8.51 7.37 -22.87
C GLU A 124 -9.81 7.74 -22.15
N LEU A 125 -9.75 8.07 -20.86
CA LEU A 125 -10.92 8.51 -20.08
C LEU A 125 -11.56 9.79 -20.65
N ASN A 126 -10.73 10.76 -21.07
CA ASN A 126 -11.22 11.99 -21.69
C ASN A 126 -11.83 11.76 -23.09
N GLN A 127 -11.33 10.76 -23.83
CA GLN A 127 -11.90 10.35 -25.11
C GLN A 127 -13.23 9.63 -24.90
N GLU A 128 -13.29 8.63 -24.02
CA GLU A 128 -14.54 7.93 -23.67
C GLU A 128 -15.62 8.90 -23.16
N GLN A 129 -15.25 9.90 -22.36
CA GLN A 129 -16.20 10.93 -21.91
C GLN A 129 -16.73 11.82 -23.06
N LYS A 130 -15.91 12.06 -24.10
CA LYS A 130 -16.33 12.80 -25.30
C LYS A 130 -17.13 11.92 -26.27
N GLU A 131 -16.80 10.63 -26.33
CA GLU A 131 -17.47 9.62 -27.16
C GLU A 131 -18.77 9.10 -26.53
N MET A 132 -19.02 9.36 -25.23
CA MET A 132 -20.31 9.09 -24.61
C MET A 132 -21.40 9.76 -25.44
N ASP A 133 -22.25 8.93 -26.05
CA ASP A 133 -23.34 9.36 -26.90
C ASP A 133 -24.20 10.41 -26.18
N SER A 134 -24.54 11.46 -26.92
CA SER A 134 -25.32 12.59 -26.41
C SER A 134 -26.63 12.15 -25.74
N SER A 135 -27.22 11.04 -26.20
CA SER A 135 -28.43 10.46 -25.59
C SER A 135 -28.19 9.94 -24.17
N VAL A 136 -27.03 9.31 -23.90
CA VAL A 136 -26.67 8.78 -22.58
C VAL A 136 -26.39 9.92 -21.61
N ARG A 137 -25.71 10.96 -22.09
CA ARG A 137 -25.43 12.18 -21.29
C ARG A 137 -26.72 12.88 -20.87
N ASN A 138 -27.65 13.07 -21.81
CA ASN A 138 -28.94 13.69 -21.55
C ASN A 138 -29.79 12.88 -20.55
N ARG A 139 -29.77 11.53 -20.66
CA ARG A 139 -30.46 10.65 -19.70
C ARG A 139 -29.87 10.74 -18.30
N MET A 140 -28.53 10.82 -18.18
CA MET A 140 -27.86 10.99 -16.89
C MET A 140 -28.19 12.34 -16.25
N GLU A 141 -28.20 13.43 -17.03
CA GLU A 141 -28.60 14.76 -16.55
C GLU A 141 -30.06 14.80 -16.09
N GLN A 142 -30.96 14.10 -16.81
CA GLN A 142 -32.36 13.99 -16.42
C GLN A 142 -32.53 13.27 -15.07
N ILE A 143 -31.84 12.15 -14.86
CA ILE A 143 -31.87 11.40 -13.59
C ILE A 143 -31.35 12.25 -12.42
N LEU A 144 -30.29 13.04 -12.65
CA LEU A 144 -29.76 13.94 -11.61
C LEU A 144 -30.78 15.03 -11.24
N ARG A 145 -31.45 15.65 -12.22
CA ARG A 145 -32.52 16.63 -11.97
C ARG A 145 -33.72 16.04 -11.25
N GLU A 146 -34.12 14.82 -11.62
CA GLU A 146 -35.20 14.10 -10.93
C GLU A 146 -34.86 13.86 -9.46
N ARG A 147 -33.61 13.49 -9.15
CA ARG A 147 -33.13 13.32 -7.76
C ARG A 147 -33.06 14.63 -6.98
N GLU A 148 -32.64 15.73 -7.61
CA GLU A 148 -32.65 17.05 -6.99
C GLU A 148 -34.08 17.54 -6.71
N GLY A 149 -35.03 17.28 -7.62
CA GLY A 149 -36.45 17.63 -7.44
C GLY A 149 -37.18 16.76 -6.41
N SER A 150 -36.77 15.50 -6.23
CA SER A 150 -37.35 14.58 -5.24
C SER A 150 -36.69 14.66 -3.85
N GLY A 151 -35.52 15.31 -3.73
CA GLY A 151 -34.88 15.63 -2.45
C GLY A 151 -35.66 16.62 -1.57
N GLY A 152 -36.70 17.27 -2.09
CA GLY A 152 -37.60 18.15 -1.34
C GLY A 152 -38.91 17.52 -0.86
N GLN A 153 -39.15 16.22 -1.11
CA GLN A 153 -40.43 15.54 -0.77
C GLN A 153 -40.31 14.48 0.33
N HIS A 154 -39.14 14.31 0.96
CA HIS A 154 -38.94 13.44 2.11
C HIS A 154 -38.61 14.25 3.37
N GLU A 155 -39.47 15.21 3.71
CA GLU A 155 -39.48 15.86 5.03
C GLU A 155 -40.92 15.82 5.57
N HIS A 156 -41.27 14.68 6.17
CA HIS A 156 -42.44 14.48 7.05
C HIS A 156 -42.08 13.46 8.13
#